data_AF-A0A9X2JWN9-F1
#
_entry.id   AF-A0A9X2JWN9-F1
#
_cell.length_a   1.000
_cell.length_b   1.000
_cell.length_c   1.000
_cell.angle_alpha   90.00
_cell.angle_beta   90.00
_cell.angle_gamma   90.00
#
_symmetry.space_group_name_H-M   'P 1'
#
loop_
_entity.id
_entity.type
_entity.pdbx_description
1 polymer ?
#
loop_
_entity_poly.entity_id
_entity_poly.type
_entity_poly.pdbx_seq_one_letter_code
_entity_poly.pdbx_strand_id
1 'polypeptide(L)'
;MTFWICSTCGVEHESRPDVCAVCADERQWVPADGQHWTTLEELAAAGQSIAVEELEPDLYGLTTVPDVGIGPTAKLVRTPAGNLLFDVPGYLDDTAVAAVQDLGGLACIVASHPHMYGVQVEWSRRLGGVPILVAQDDADWLARTDPAVQTWKTDLQILPGITLTQPGGHFPGSTVAHWAAGAQGRGVL
;
A
#
# COMPACT_ATOMS: atom_id res chain seq x y z
N MET A 1 2.13 -13.06 14.38
CA MET A 1 0.93 -13.69 13.79
C MET A 1 1.29 -14.01 12.35
N THR A 2 1.06 -15.23 11.89
CA THR A 2 1.47 -15.69 10.56
C THR A 2 0.38 -15.36 9.55
N PHE A 3 0.56 -14.25 8.82
CA PHE A 3 -0.08 -14.00 7.54
C PHE A 3 0.87 -14.43 6.41
N TRP A 4 0.37 -14.57 5.20
CA TRP A 4 1.16 -14.95 4.04
C TRP A 4 1.20 -13.82 3.02
N ILE A 5 2.27 -13.73 2.26
CA ILE A 5 2.44 -12.75 1.20
C ILE A 5 2.51 -13.51 -0.12
N CYS A 6 1.69 -13.13 -1.10
CA CYS A 6 1.87 -13.67 -2.44
C CYS A 6 3.15 -13.08 -3.04
N SER A 7 4.13 -13.91 -3.37
CA SER A 7 5.44 -13.44 -3.85
C SER A 7 5.35 -12.69 -5.19
N THR A 8 4.25 -12.86 -5.94
CA THR A 8 4.03 -12.23 -7.25
C THR A 8 3.43 -10.83 -7.16
N CYS A 9 2.36 -10.62 -6.39
CA CYS A 9 1.76 -9.28 -6.24
C CYS A 9 2.22 -8.53 -4.98
N GLY A 10 2.76 -9.22 -3.98
CA GLY A 10 3.15 -8.62 -2.69
C GLY A 10 1.96 -8.37 -1.75
N VAL A 11 0.75 -8.81 -2.10
CA VAL A 11 -0.44 -8.64 -1.26
C VAL A 11 -0.43 -9.66 -0.12
N GLU A 12 -0.77 -9.19 1.09
CA GLU A 12 -0.94 -10.04 2.27
C GLU A 12 -2.28 -10.81 2.27
N HIS A 13 -2.25 -12.02 2.84
CA HIS A 13 -3.39 -12.91 3.00
C HIS A 13 -3.46 -13.42 4.45
N GLU A 14 -4.66 -13.45 5.02
CA GLU A 14 -4.88 -13.94 6.40
C GLU A 14 -4.49 -15.42 6.57
N SER A 15 -4.72 -16.22 5.52
CA SER A 15 -4.27 -17.61 5.42
C SER A 15 -3.47 -17.82 4.13
N ARG A 16 -2.93 -19.02 3.90
CA ARG A 16 -2.29 -19.36 2.63
C ARG A 16 -3.32 -20.01 1.70
N PRO A 17 -3.94 -19.29 0.75
CA PRO A 17 -4.84 -19.90 -0.20
C PRO A 17 -4.07 -20.69 -1.26
N ASP A 18 -4.75 -21.63 -1.91
CA ASP A 18 -4.20 -22.34 -3.07
C ASP A 18 -4.01 -21.40 -4.27
N VAL A 19 -4.88 -20.39 -4.38
CA VAL A 19 -4.86 -19.37 -5.44
C VAL A 19 -5.04 -17.99 -4.82
N CYS A 20 -4.09 -17.09 -5.08
CA CYS A 20 -4.21 -15.66 -4.86
C CYS A 20 -5.21 -15.08 -5.87
N ALA A 21 -6.38 -14.65 -5.39
CA ALA A 21 -7.41 -14.03 -6.23
C ALA A 21 -6.91 -12.80 -6.99
N VAL A 22 -6.03 -12.01 -6.37
CA VAL A 22 -5.39 -10.83 -6.98
C VAL A 22 -4.53 -11.22 -8.18
N CYS A 23 -3.78 -12.33 -8.11
CA CYS A 23 -2.97 -12.84 -9.22
C CYS A 23 -3.75 -13.71 -10.20
N ALA A 24 -4.94 -14.21 -9.82
CA ALA A 24 -5.83 -14.91 -10.74
C ALA A 24 -6.64 -13.95 -11.62
N ASP A 25 -6.62 -12.66 -11.30
CA ASP A 25 -7.13 -11.62 -12.16
C ASP A 25 -6.35 -11.52 -13.47
N GLU A 26 -7.05 -11.41 -14.60
CA GLU A 26 -6.47 -11.43 -15.94
C GLU A 26 -5.50 -10.27 -16.22
N ARG A 27 -5.56 -9.20 -15.42
CA ARG A 27 -4.71 -8.01 -15.56
C ARG A 27 -3.39 -8.17 -14.81
N GLN A 28 -3.19 -9.30 -14.11
CA GLN A 28 -1.97 -9.60 -13.40
C GLN A 28 -1.17 -10.72 -14.06
N TRP A 29 0.16 -10.58 -14.05
CA TRP A 29 1.05 -11.64 -14.51
C TRP A 29 1.24 -12.71 -13.43
N VAL A 30 1.47 -13.96 -13.85
CA VAL A 30 1.77 -15.10 -12.96
C VAL A 30 3.03 -15.82 -13.48
N PRO A 31 3.94 -16.27 -12.59
CA PRO A 31 5.07 -17.10 -12.97
C PRO A 31 4.66 -18.39 -13.69
N ALA A 32 5.51 -18.86 -14.61
CA ALA A 32 5.24 -20.06 -15.40
C ALA A 32 5.13 -21.34 -14.54
N ASP A 33 5.80 -21.36 -13.39
CA ASP A 33 5.77 -22.44 -12.41
C ASP A 33 4.68 -22.26 -11.33
N GLY A 34 3.86 -21.22 -11.44
CA GLY A 34 2.69 -20.97 -10.60
C GLY A 34 2.89 -19.85 -9.57
N GLN A 35 1.95 -19.74 -8.65
CA GLN A 35 1.97 -18.73 -7.60
C GLN A 35 2.80 -19.22 -6.41
N HIS A 36 3.63 -18.33 -5.88
CA HIS A 36 4.50 -18.60 -4.74
C HIS A 36 4.07 -17.77 -3.53
N TRP A 37 4.42 -18.25 -2.35
CA TRP A 37 4.07 -17.65 -1.08
C TRP A 37 5.32 -17.40 -0.25
N THR A 38 5.34 -16.32 0.50
CA THR A 38 6.41 -15.99 1.43
C THR A 38 5.88 -15.33 2.71
N THR A 39 6.78 -14.99 3.64
CA THR A 39 6.48 -14.24 4.87
C THR A 39 7.45 -13.07 5.04
N LEU A 40 7.17 -12.16 5.98
CA LEU A 40 8.11 -11.10 6.30
C LEU A 40 9.45 -11.64 6.81
N GLU A 41 9.44 -12.72 7.59
CA GLU A 41 10.65 -13.34 8.11
C GLU A 41 11.54 -13.91 7.00
N GLU A 42 10.92 -14.55 5.99
CA GLU A 42 11.65 -15.07 4.83
C GLU A 42 12.22 -13.94 3.97
N LEU A 43 11.45 -12.87 3.74
CA LEU A 43 11.92 -11.67 3.03
C LEU A 43 13.04 -10.97 3.80
N ALA A 44 12.93 -10.81 5.12
CA ALA A 44 13.98 -10.25 5.95
C ALA A 44 15.26 -11.11 5.89
N ALA A 45 15.13 -12.44 5.96
CA ALA A 45 16.26 -13.37 5.84
C ALA A 45 16.91 -13.33 4.44
N ALA A 46 16.14 -13.02 3.40
CA ALA A 46 16.63 -12.83 2.03
C ALA A 46 17.27 -11.45 1.80
N GLY A 47 17.21 -10.54 2.78
CA GLY A 47 17.89 -9.25 2.77
C GLY A 47 17.05 -8.08 2.27
N GLN A 48 15.73 -8.22 2.22
CA GLN A 48 14.82 -7.15 1.83
C GLN A 48 14.85 -6.03 2.86
N SER A 49 14.84 -4.79 2.37
CA SER A 49 14.79 -3.56 3.15
C SER A 49 13.95 -2.52 2.41
N ILE A 50 13.51 -1.45 3.09
CA ILE A 50 12.83 -0.32 2.43
C ILE A 50 13.83 0.83 2.24
N ALA A 51 14.05 1.21 0.99
CA ALA A 51 14.72 2.46 0.63
C ALA A 51 13.71 3.61 0.69
N VAL A 52 14.10 4.70 1.36
CA VAL A 52 13.30 5.93 1.47
C VAL A 52 14.05 7.06 0.77
N GLU A 53 13.41 7.70 -0.20
CA GLU A 53 13.98 8.79 -1.00
C GLU A 53 13.02 9.97 -1.05
N GLU A 54 13.50 11.21 -0.87
CA GLU A 54 12.69 12.40 -1.09
C GLU A 54 12.63 12.71 -2.61
N LEU A 55 11.43 12.63 -3.19
CA LEU A 55 11.20 12.80 -4.63
C LEU A 55 10.94 14.27 -4.99
N GLU A 56 10.22 14.97 -4.13
CA GLU A 56 10.07 16.42 -4.10
C GLU A 56 9.82 16.85 -2.64
N PRO A 57 9.90 18.15 -2.29
CA PRO A 57 9.67 18.58 -0.91
C PRO A 57 8.35 18.02 -0.36
N ASP A 58 8.45 17.31 0.77
CA ASP A 58 7.34 16.64 1.46
C ASP A 58 6.70 15.44 0.73
N LEU A 59 7.30 14.94 -0.35
CA LEU A 59 6.93 13.69 -1.00
C LEU A 59 8.09 12.69 -0.99
N TYR A 60 7.87 11.54 -0.36
CA TYR A 60 8.87 10.49 -0.23
C TYR A 60 8.44 9.23 -0.99
N GLY A 61 9.39 8.60 -1.67
CA GLY A 61 9.27 7.28 -2.27
C GLY A 61 9.70 6.21 -1.28
N LEU A 62 8.88 5.16 -1.11
CA LEU A 62 9.23 3.97 -0.35
C LEU A 62 9.27 2.78 -1.31
N THR A 63 10.45 2.19 -1.48
CA THR A 63 10.67 1.05 -2.40
C THR A 63 11.35 -0.09 -1.67
N THR A 64 10.86 -1.32 -1.84
CA THR A 64 11.54 -2.50 -1.31
C THR A 64 12.76 -2.84 -2.17
N VAL A 65 13.91 -3.07 -1.53
CA VAL A 65 15.16 -3.46 -2.20
C VAL A 65 15.73 -4.71 -1.51
N PRO A 66 15.90 -5.84 -2.23
CA PRO A 66 15.40 -6.13 -3.58
C PRO A 66 13.87 -6.08 -3.69
N ASP A 67 13.33 -6.02 -4.92
CA ASP A 67 11.88 -5.92 -5.16
C ASP A 67 11.09 -7.08 -4.53
N VAL A 68 9.88 -6.75 -4.08
CA VAL A 68 8.86 -7.71 -3.63
C VAL A 68 7.59 -7.49 -4.43
N GLY A 69 6.98 -8.59 -4.88
CA GLY A 69 5.79 -8.52 -5.72
C GLY A 69 6.09 -7.81 -7.04
N ILE A 70 5.27 -6.82 -7.37
CA ILE A 70 5.43 -5.99 -8.58
C ILE A 70 6.42 -4.82 -8.42
N GLY A 71 7.09 -4.71 -7.27
CA GLY A 71 8.10 -3.67 -7.01
C GLY A 71 7.60 -2.22 -7.08
N PRO A 72 6.47 -1.86 -6.45
CA PRO A 72 5.99 -0.48 -6.52
C PRO A 72 6.85 0.46 -5.65
N THR A 73 7.00 1.71 -6.11
CA THR A 73 7.46 2.81 -5.24
C THR A 73 6.23 3.50 -4.65
N ALA A 74 5.88 3.13 -3.42
CA ALA A 74 4.83 3.79 -2.65
C ALA A 74 5.18 5.26 -2.39
N LYS A 75 4.17 6.09 -2.15
CA LYS A 75 4.30 7.54 -1.99
C LYS A 75 3.83 7.97 -0.61
N LEU A 76 4.75 8.49 0.20
CA LEU A 76 4.43 9.11 1.47
C LEU A 76 4.37 10.63 1.30
N VAL A 77 3.19 11.21 1.50
CA VAL A 77 2.97 12.67 1.48
C VAL A 77 2.99 13.18 2.90
N ARG A 78 3.94 14.06 3.21
CA ARG A 78 4.02 14.72 4.51
C ARG A 78 3.17 15.97 4.53
N THR A 79 2.32 16.12 5.53
CA THR A 79 1.53 17.35 5.73
C THR A 79 1.51 17.77 7.19
N PRO A 80 1.23 19.05 7.52
CA PRO A 80 1.05 19.49 8.89
C PRO A 80 -0.10 18.79 9.65
N ALA A 81 -1.03 18.14 8.94
CA ALA A 81 -2.18 17.45 9.51
C ALA A 81 -1.97 15.93 9.64
N GLY A 82 -0.77 15.43 9.33
CA GLY A 82 -0.43 14.01 9.27
C GLY A 82 -0.14 13.54 7.84
N ASN A 83 0.34 12.31 7.71
CA ASN A 83 0.88 11.83 6.44
C ASN A 83 -0.02 10.79 5.77
N LEU A 84 -0.06 10.79 4.44
CA LEU A 84 -0.68 9.75 3.62
C LEU A 84 0.41 8.79 3.14
N LEU A 85 0.18 7.47 3.24
CA LEU A 85 0.88 6.48 2.43
C LEU A 85 -0.04 6.03 1.28
N PHE A 86 0.35 6.35 0.04
CA PHE A 86 -0.37 6.01 -1.19
C PHE A 86 0.33 4.91 -1.98
N ASP A 87 -0.40 3.85 -2.29
CA ASP A 87 0.12 2.49 -2.58
C ASP A 87 0.97 1.94 -1.42
N VAL A 88 1.13 0.62 -1.37
CA VAL A 88 1.69 -0.03 -0.19
C VAL A 88 2.79 -1.01 -0.56
N PRO A 89 4.00 -0.89 0.02
CA PRO A 89 5.05 -1.88 -0.18
C PRO A 89 4.60 -3.27 0.29
N GLY A 90 4.98 -4.32 -0.44
CA GLY A 90 4.74 -5.72 -0.04
C GLY A 90 5.64 -6.23 1.09
N TYR A 91 6.35 -5.33 1.77
CA TYR A 91 7.30 -5.64 2.84
C TYR A 91 7.40 -4.45 3.81
N LEU A 92 7.83 -4.73 5.05
CA LEU A 92 8.30 -3.76 6.03
C LEU A 92 9.13 -4.46 7.10
N ASP A 93 10.05 -3.71 7.69
CA ASP A 93 10.82 -4.10 8.88
C ASP A 93 10.82 -2.96 9.91
N ASP A 94 11.53 -3.18 11.02
CA ASP A 94 11.65 -2.20 12.10
C ASP A 94 12.31 -0.90 11.63
N THR A 95 13.25 -0.98 10.68
CA THR A 95 13.93 0.19 10.12
C THR A 95 12.99 1.02 9.26
N ALA A 96 12.18 0.38 8.42
CA ALA A 96 11.16 1.03 7.60
C ALA A 96 10.10 1.74 8.47
N VAL A 97 9.65 1.07 9.54
CA VAL A 97 8.69 1.65 10.50
C VAL A 97 9.30 2.87 11.19
N ALA A 98 10.55 2.78 11.65
CA ALA A 98 11.24 3.92 12.26
C ALA A 98 11.40 5.10 11.29
N ALA A 99 11.78 4.84 10.04
CA ALA A 99 11.90 5.88 9.02
C ALA A 99 10.57 6.61 8.77
N VAL A 100 9.45 5.89 8.72
CA VAL A 100 8.12 6.51 8.61
C VAL A 100 7.73 7.29 9.86
N GLN A 101 8.09 6.82 11.05
CA GLN A 101 7.87 7.58 12.29
C GLN A 101 8.70 8.86 12.35
N ASP A 102 9.95 8.83 11.90
CA ASP A 102 10.84 10.01 11.83
C ASP A 102 10.29 11.07 10.85
N LEU A 103 9.52 10.65 9.84
CA LEU A 103 8.79 11.53 8.93
C LEU A 103 7.46 12.06 9.51
N GLY A 104 7.08 11.67 10.72
CA GLY A 104 5.86 12.11 11.41
C GLY A 104 4.75 11.06 11.51
N GLY A 105 5.04 9.78 11.20
CA GLY A 105 4.07 8.70 11.22
C GLY A 105 3.09 8.76 10.04
N LEU A 106 1.93 8.10 10.16
CA LEU A 106 0.86 8.12 9.15
C LEU A 106 -0.46 8.52 9.79
N ALA A 107 -1.28 9.26 9.04
CA ALA A 107 -2.68 9.50 9.35
C ALA A 107 -3.60 8.48 8.66
N CYS A 108 -3.23 8.02 7.46
CA CYS A 108 -3.97 6.98 6.74
C CYS A 108 -3.10 6.28 5.68
N ILE A 109 -3.54 5.08 5.30
CA ILE A 109 -3.00 4.27 4.22
C ILE A 109 -4.07 4.14 3.15
N VAL A 110 -3.70 4.31 1.89
CA VAL A 110 -4.60 4.18 0.73
C VAL A 110 -3.83 3.47 -0.37
N ALA A 111 -4.44 2.51 -1.03
CA ALA A 111 -3.89 1.92 -2.24
C ALA A 111 -4.71 2.35 -3.45
N SER A 112 -4.07 2.56 -4.58
CA SER A 112 -4.74 2.96 -5.81
C SER A 112 -5.71 1.88 -6.31
N HIS A 113 -5.38 0.60 -6.15
CA HIS A 113 -6.19 -0.54 -6.58
C HIS A 113 -5.69 -1.86 -5.98
N PRO A 114 -6.42 -2.99 -6.10
CA PRO A 114 -6.07 -4.27 -5.47
C PRO A 114 -4.66 -4.82 -5.71
N HIS A 115 -4.05 -4.58 -6.87
CA HIS A 115 -2.65 -5.00 -7.10
C HIS A 115 -1.64 -4.24 -6.23
N MET A 116 -2.03 -3.10 -5.65
CA MET A 116 -1.19 -2.21 -4.83
C MET A 116 -1.51 -2.28 -3.33
N TYR A 117 -2.32 -3.25 -2.88
CA TYR A 117 -2.69 -3.40 -1.47
C TYR A 117 -1.51 -3.79 -0.57
N GLY A 118 -0.46 -4.41 -1.13
CA GLY A 118 0.76 -4.76 -0.40
C GLY A 118 0.48 -5.45 0.94
N VAL A 119 1.24 -5.08 1.97
CA VAL A 119 1.01 -5.55 3.36
C VAL A 119 0.36 -4.46 4.24
N GLN A 120 -0.70 -3.82 3.75
CA GLN A 120 -1.35 -2.63 4.35
C GLN A 120 -1.83 -2.79 5.80
N VAL A 121 -2.36 -3.95 6.18
CA VAL A 121 -2.75 -4.30 7.55
C VAL A 121 -1.52 -4.38 8.43
N GLU A 122 -0.44 -4.98 7.95
CA GLU A 122 0.79 -5.03 8.72
C GLU A 122 1.41 -3.65 8.89
N TRP A 123 1.48 -2.83 7.83
CA TRP A 123 1.87 -1.41 7.94
C TRP A 123 1.01 -0.67 8.96
N SER A 124 -0.32 -0.82 8.89
CA SER A 124 -1.24 -0.17 9.83
C SER A 124 -0.95 -0.57 11.27
N ARG A 125 -0.89 -1.87 11.56
CA ARG A 125 -0.65 -2.40 12.91
C ARG A 125 0.69 -1.94 13.47
N ARG A 126 1.75 -1.99 12.66
CA ARG A 126 3.12 -1.59 13.06
C ARG A 126 3.26 -0.10 13.31
N LEU A 127 2.37 0.72 12.73
CA LEU A 127 2.29 2.17 12.93
C LEU A 127 1.16 2.59 13.89
N GLY A 128 0.64 1.67 14.71
CA GLY A 128 -0.31 2.00 15.78
C GLY A 128 -1.79 1.86 15.40
N GLY A 129 -2.11 1.10 14.36
CA GLY A 129 -3.48 0.86 13.90
C GLY A 129 -4.05 2.01 13.09
N VAL A 130 -3.24 2.64 12.23
CA VAL A 130 -3.68 3.76 11.38
C VAL A 130 -4.75 3.31 10.38
N PRO A 131 -5.77 4.13 10.08
CA PRO A 131 -6.83 3.78 9.12
C PRO A 131 -6.30 3.36 7.75
N ILE A 132 -6.88 2.31 7.19
CA ILE A 132 -6.67 1.85 5.82
C ILE A 132 -7.95 2.15 5.04
N LEU A 133 -7.89 3.05 4.06
CA LEU A 133 -9.07 3.44 3.28
C LEU A 133 -9.10 2.67 1.98
N VAL A 134 -10.15 1.87 1.80
CA VAL A 134 -10.34 0.99 0.64
C VAL A 134 -11.58 1.43 -0.12
N ALA A 135 -11.48 1.53 -1.45
CA ALA A 135 -12.65 1.80 -2.26
C ALA A 135 -13.70 0.71 -2.05
N GLN A 136 -14.94 1.09 -1.76
CA GLN A 136 -16.01 0.14 -1.43
C GLN A 136 -16.22 -0.87 -2.56
N ASP A 137 -16.10 -0.43 -3.81
CA ASP A 137 -16.28 -1.28 -4.99
C ASP A 137 -15.12 -2.29 -5.19
N ASP A 138 -13.99 -2.10 -4.50
CA ASP A 138 -12.86 -3.03 -4.49
C ASP A 138 -12.70 -3.80 -3.16
N ALA A 139 -13.62 -3.62 -2.20
CA ALA A 139 -13.49 -4.21 -0.86
C ALA A 139 -13.43 -5.75 -0.87
N ASP A 140 -14.07 -6.41 -1.82
CA ASP A 140 -14.07 -7.87 -1.96
C ASP A 140 -12.70 -8.44 -2.37
N TRP A 141 -11.76 -7.60 -2.82
CA TRP A 141 -10.38 -8.01 -3.12
C TRP A 141 -9.49 -8.10 -1.89
N LEU A 142 -9.95 -7.66 -0.72
CA LEU A 142 -9.18 -7.72 0.52
C LEU A 142 -8.94 -9.18 0.94
N ALA A 143 -7.66 -9.56 0.93
CA ALA A 143 -7.22 -10.90 1.29
C ALA A 143 -6.92 -11.08 2.79
N ARG A 144 -6.92 -9.98 3.55
CA ARG A 144 -6.76 -9.95 5.01
C ARG A 144 -7.73 -8.96 5.62
N THR A 145 -8.50 -9.39 6.61
CA THR A 145 -9.43 -8.54 7.34
C THR A 145 -8.76 -7.86 8.54
N ASP A 146 -9.14 -6.63 8.84
CA ASP A 146 -8.65 -5.90 10.02
C ASP A 146 -9.61 -4.77 10.43
N PRO A 147 -9.77 -4.47 11.74
CA PRO A 147 -10.58 -3.35 12.21
C PRO A 147 -10.13 -1.96 11.73
N ALA A 148 -8.87 -1.80 11.30
CA ALA A 148 -8.37 -0.54 10.75
C ALA A 148 -8.89 -0.26 9.32
N VAL A 149 -9.44 -1.26 8.63
CA VAL A 149 -9.98 -1.10 7.28
C VAL A 149 -11.32 -0.36 7.31
N GLN A 150 -11.41 0.70 6.51
CA GLN A 150 -12.62 1.49 6.32
C GLN A 150 -12.90 1.63 4.82
N THR A 151 -14.16 1.49 4.44
CA THR A 151 -14.56 1.61 3.03
C THR A 151 -15.10 3.00 2.71
N TRP A 152 -14.91 3.43 1.46
CA TRP A 152 -15.39 4.73 0.97
C TRP A 152 -15.84 4.65 -0.50
N LYS A 153 -16.76 5.53 -0.93
CA LYS A 153 -17.43 5.43 -2.24
C LYS A 153 -17.55 6.72 -3.05
N THR A 154 -17.57 7.87 -2.38
CA THR A 154 -17.62 9.18 -3.04
C THR A 154 -16.34 9.93 -2.74
N ASP A 155 -16.05 10.97 -3.52
CA ASP A 155 -14.90 11.83 -3.29
C ASP A 155 -14.75 12.18 -1.80
N LEU A 156 -13.54 11.98 -1.28
CA LEU A 156 -13.26 12.02 0.14
C LEU A 156 -12.02 12.87 0.41
N GLN A 157 -12.19 13.99 1.12
CA GLN A 157 -11.05 14.73 1.63
C GLN A 157 -10.53 14.04 2.89
N ILE A 158 -9.36 13.41 2.77
CA ILE A 158 -8.75 12.59 3.84
C ILE A 158 -7.84 13.41 4.75
N LEU A 159 -7.24 14.47 4.21
CA LEU A 159 -6.42 15.45 4.91
C LEU A 159 -6.63 16.83 4.26
N PRO A 160 -6.38 17.94 4.96
CA PRO A 160 -6.37 19.27 4.34
C PRO A 160 -5.46 19.30 3.09
N GLY A 161 -6.07 19.53 1.92
CA GLY A 161 -5.36 19.56 0.64
C GLY A 161 -5.10 18.20 -0.03
N ILE A 162 -5.63 17.09 0.50
CA ILE A 162 -5.56 15.77 -0.13
C ILE A 162 -6.97 15.19 -0.28
N THR A 163 -7.35 14.88 -1.52
CA THR A 163 -8.69 14.35 -1.86
C THR A 163 -8.56 13.06 -2.64
N LEU A 164 -9.30 12.03 -2.25
CA LEU A 164 -9.44 10.79 -3.00
C LEU A 164 -10.63 10.89 -3.96
N THR A 165 -10.48 10.33 -5.16
CA THR A 165 -11.55 10.19 -6.17
C THR A 165 -11.51 8.78 -6.77
N GLN A 166 -12.65 8.30 -7.28
CA GLN A 166 -12.81 6.96 -7.88
C GLN A 166 -13.22 7.07 -9.35
N PRO A 167 -12.31 7.44 -10.27
CA PRO A 167 -12.64 7.50 -11.69
C PRO A 167 -12.94 6.13 -12.32
N GLY A 168 -12.61 5.03 -11.63
CA GLY A 168 -12.72 3.67 -12.15
C GLY A 168 -11.71 3.37 -13.27
N GLY A 169 -11.99 2.36 -14.08
CA GLY A 169 -11.16 1.97 -15.23
C GLY A 169 -10.49 0.61 -15.01
N HIS A 170 -9.24 0.60 -14.54
CA HIS A 170 -8.48 -0.64 -14.31
C HIS A 170 -9.19 -1.57 -13.31
N PHE A 171 -9.71 -1.00 -12.23
CA PHE A 171 -10.67 -1.61 -11.31
C PHE A 171 -11.86 -0.66 -11.13
N PRO A 172 -13.07 -1.15 -10.77
CA PRO A 172 -14.20 -0.30 -10.43
C PRO A 172 -13.87 0.74 -9.35
N GLY A 173 -13.15 0.35 -8.30
CA GLY A 173 -12.71 1.22 -7.21
C GLY A 173 -11.34 1.88 -7.41
N SER A 174 -10.80 1.90 -8.64
CA SER A 174 -9.52 2.56 -8.92
C SER A 174 -9.50 3.99 -8.39
N THR A 175 -8.51 4.25 -7.54
CA THR A 175 -8.40 5.44 -6.71
C THR A 175 -7.28 6.34 -7.20
N VAL A 176 -7.54 7.64 -7.21
CA VAL A 176 -6.55 8.70 -7.42
C VAL A 176 -6.54 9.60 -6.18
N ALA A 177 -5.34 9.98 -5.71
CA ALA A 177 -5.18 10.84 -4.55
C ALA A 177 -4.63 12.21 -4.97
N HIS A 178 -5.48 13.22 -5.14
CA HIS A 178 -5.00 14.54 -5.52
C HIS A 178 -4.43 15.30 -4.31
N TRP A 179 -3.10 15.52 -4.29
CA TRP A 179 -2.42 16.40 -3.33
C TRP A 179 -2.18 17.80 -3.92
N ALA A 180 -2.99 18.78 -3.49
CA ALA A 180 -3.06 20.11 -4.10
C ALA A 180 -1.77 20.93 -4.00
N ALA A 181 -0.95 20.72 -2.95
CA ALA A 181 0.29 21.47 -2.76
C ALA A 181 1.48 20.91 -3.57
N GLY A 182 1.39 19.66 -4.04
CA GLY A 182 2.46 18.99 -4.77
C GLY A 182 2.69 19.57 -6.17
N ALA A 183 3.81 19.17 -6.79
CA ALA A 183 4.24 19.65 -8.11
C ALA A 183 4.21 21.18 -8.26
N GLN A 184 4.65 21.90 -7.21
CA GLN A 184 4.63 23.37 -7.11
C GLN A 184 3.22 23.97 -7.19
N GLY A 185 2.25 23.32 -6.54
CA GLY A 185 0.85 23.76 -6.50
C GLY A 185 0.03 23.38 -7.74
N ARG A 186 0.52 22.48 -8.60
CA ARG A 186 -0.22 21.97 -9.76
C ARG A 186 -1.03 20.70 -9.45
N GLY A 187 -0.82 20.10 -8.29
CA GLY A 187 -1.40 18.81 -7.94
C GLY A 187 -0.57 17.64 -8.43
N VAL A 188 -0.45 16.60 -7.61
CA VAL A 188 0.19 15.32 -7.95
C VAL A 188 -0.39 14.19 -7.09
N LEU A 189 -0.23 12.95 -7.57
CA LEU A 189 -0.69 11.64 -7.05
C LEU A 189 -2.03 11.14 -7.58
#